data_AF-A0A875RZL5-F1
#
_entry.id   AF-A0A875RZL5-F1
#
_cell.length_a   1.000
_cell.length_b   1.000
_cell.length_c   1.000
_cell.angle_alpha   90.00
_cell.angle_beta   90.00
_cell.angle_gamma   90.00
#
_symmetry.space_group_name_H-M   'P 1'
#
loop_
_entity.id
_entity.type
_entity.pdbx_description
1 polymer ?
#
loop_
_entity_poly.entity_id
_entity_poly.type
_entity_poly.pdbx_seq_one_letter_code
_entity_poly.pdbx_strand_id
1 'polypeptide(L)'
;MFGFYSAKLKFYSCLTVCVIVIIIMIGNLRSLDATKNTQRDDVIKWKDSLIGGSRVYSQVGARASGTSSATDSSQLRYDGTPELSISIEQLRKELKDLLSDGSTPSENTSAEKDSDHKTNPLYGTILDNDAKTNPNKAPVPDDYAGEVLTNNYKPYEQYRVVKKSYGNADKIPKATMFTIVKNSELDELLASIQQLESRFNRRFNYDWVFVNDEPFTDKFIEETSSMVSGTARYGIIPYEHWSYPSWIDQDKAKEIRDSDEAKSMPYGDSESYRFMCRYNSKYFYHHPIMEEYEYYWRVEPSVTFQCDIIEDPIRRLKENGILYGFTIAFLEFPVTIRTLWETSMSFFKNPDIQQDLIPYKKSMISFVSSDEGETYNNCHFWTNFEIASLEVWRSDTYEKYVDFLDRSGGFFYERWGDAPVHSIAISRMLSANQIHAFQDISYQHTEATSCPPDDDYWKRAKCTCNRENDWTVSSRMDCNRRFLKMSGQSVMKDYHKYLKLAGKEDINS
;
A
#
# COMPACT_ATOMS: atom_id res chain seq x y z
N MET A 1 -52.40 15.33 -40.84
CA MET A 1 -51.08 14.78 -40.46
C MET A 1 -50.96 14.86 -38.95
N PHE A 2 -50.45 13.78 -38.36
CA PHE A 2 -50.42 13.41 -36.94
C PHE A 2 -50.12 14.54 -35.94
N GLY A 3 -50.86 14.55 -34.82
CA GLY A 3 -50.59 15.35 -33.63
C GLY A 3 -49.94 14.54 -32.51
N PHE A 4 -49.83 15.12 -31.30
CA PHE A 4 -50.05 14.44 -30.01
C PHE A 4 -50.10 15.45 -28.86
N TYR A 5 -51.16 15.37 -28.05
CA TYR A 5 -51.31 15.92 -26.71
C TYR A 5 -51.39 14.73 -25.73
N SER A 6 -50.61 14.82 -24.64
CA SER A 6 -50.83 14.40 -23.24
C SER A 6 -51.55 13.08 -22.82
N ALA A 7 -50.92 12.47 -21.78
CA ALA A 7 -51.49 11.80 -20.59
C ALA A 7 -51.75 10.27 -20.54
N LYS A 8 -51.07 9.65 -19.55
CA LYS A 8 -51.50 8.58 -18.62
C LYS A 8 -52.48 7.48 -19.10
N LEU A 9 -51.96 6.25 -19.25
CA LEU A 9 -52.43 4.99 -18.63
C LEU A 9 -51.81 3.78 -19.36
N LYS A 10 -50.97 3.00 -18.67
CA LYS A 10 -50.90 1.52 -18.74
C LYS A 10 -49.75 1.02 -17.86
N PHE A 11 -50.05 0.93 -16.57
CA PHE A 11 -49.59 -0.17 -15.73
C PHE A 11 -50.19 -1.47 -16.26
N TYR A 12 -49.52 -2.61 -16.05
CA TYR A 12 -49.88 -3.99 -16.43
C TYR A 12 -49.53 -4.45 -17.85
N SER A 13 -48.28 -4.92 -18.05
CA SER A 13 -47.98 -6.15 -18.84
C SER A 13 -46.48 -6.50 -18.91
N CYS A 14 -45.72 -6.45 -17.79
CA CYS A 14 -44.33 -6.95 -17.80
C CYS A 14 -43.94 -7.78 -16.57
N LEU A 15 -44.89 -8.07 -15.66
CA LEU A 15 -44.64 -8.89 -14.48
C LEU A 15 -45.07 -10.36 -14.60
N THR A 16 -45.60 -10.79 -15.75
CA THR A 16 -46.15 -12.15 -15.91
C THR A 16 -45.27 -13.10 -16.74
N VAL A 17 -44.13 -12.64 -17.29
CA VAL A 17 -43.24 -13.49 -18.10
C VAL A 17 -41.95 -13.90 -17.36
N CYS A 18 -41.54 -13.18 -16.32
CA CYS A 18 -40.35 -13.57 -15.52
C CYS A 18 -40.64 -14.59 -14.40
N VAL A 19 -41.91 -14.79 -13.99
CA VAL A 19 -42.27 -15.76 -12.94
C VAL A 19 -42.39 -17.20 -13.46
N ILE A 20 -42.56 -17.40 -14.78
CA ILE A 20 -42.74 -18.72 -15.38
C ILE A 20 -41.40 -19.42 -15.71
N VAL A 21 -40.30 -18.67 -15.84
CA VAL A 21 -38.96 -19.25 -16.10
C VAL A 21 -38.27 -19.71 -14.81
N ILE A 22 -38.59 -19.11 -13.67
CA ILE A 22 -38.01 -19.49 -12.37
C ILE A 22 -38.66 -20.75 -11.78
N ILE A 23 -39.93 -21.03 -12.09
CA ILE A 23 -40.63 -22.24 -11.62
C ILE A 23 -40.19 -23.51 -12.36
N ILE A 24 -39.65 -23.40 -13.58
CA ILE A 24 -39.16 -24.56 -14.36
C ILE A 24 -37.72 -24.95 -13.99
N MET A 25 -36.91 -24.04 -13.40
CA MET A 25 -35.55 -24.34 -12.96
C MET A 25 -35.44 -24.92 -11.53
N ILE A 26 -36.49 -24.80 -10.70
CA ILE A 26 -36.50 -25.33 -9.33
C ILE A 26 -37.07 -26.78 -9.27
N GLY A 27 -37.58 -27.31 -10.38
CA GLY A 27 -38.25 -28.62 -10.43
C GLY A 27 -37.36 -29.86 -10.65
N ASN A 28 -36.04 -29.73 -10.87
CA ASN A 28 -35.22 -30.86 -11.36
C ASN A 28 -33.98 -31.24 -10.52
N LEU A 29 -33.93 -30.87 -9.23
CA LEU A 29 -32.93 -31.40 -8.30
C LEU A 29 -33.55 -31.80 -6.96
N ARG A 30 -34.44 -32.81 -7.02
CA ARG A 30 -34.82 -33.66 -5.87
C ARG A 30 -35.03 -35.10 -6.34
N SER A 31 -33.94 -35.83 -6.53
CA SER A 31 -33.82 -37.23 -6.10
C SER A 31 -32.39 -37.71 -6.34
N LEU A 32 -31.68 -38.02 -5.25
CA LEU A 32 -30.95 -39.26 -5.04
C LEU A 32 -30.19 -39.16 -3.73
N ASP A 33 -30.52 -40.09 -2.85
CA ASP A 33 -30.13 -40.19 -1.46
C ASP A 33 -28.78 -40.90 -1.29
N ALA A 34 -28.08 -40.53 -0.23
CA ALA A 34 -27.20 -41.31 0.64
C ALA A 34 -26.19 -42.34 0.06
N THR A 35 -24.88 -42.11 0.26
CA THR A 35 -24.04 -42.79 1.28
C THR A 35 -22.53 -42.57 1.05
N LYS A 36 -21.80 -42.53 2.18
CA LYS A 36 -20.35 -42.70 2.41
C LYS A 36 -19.50 -41.45 2.70
N ASN A 37 -18.60 -41.73 3.64
CA ASN A 37 -17.83 -40.89 4.53
C ASN A 37 -16.40 -40.70 3.98
N THR A 38 -15.67 -39.79 4.61
CA THR A 38 -14.20 -39.57 4.63
C THR A 38 -13.48 -38.80 3.51
N GLN A 39 -12.85 -37.71 3.98
CA GLN A 39 -11.56 -37.09 3.63
C GLN A 39 -11.39 -36.28 2.32
N ARG A 40 -10.92 -35.04 2.55
CA ARG A 40 -10.04 -34.20 1.72
C ARG A 40 -10.61 -33.64 0.41
N ASP A 41 -10.87 -32.34 0.40
CA ASP A 41 -10.17 -31.32 -0.43
C ASP A 41 -11.08 -30.09 -0.64
N ASP A 42 -10.76 -28.98 0.05
CA ASP A 42 -11.35 -27.66 -0.22
C ASP A 42 -10.21 -26.67 -0.53
N VAL A 43 -9.83 -26.60 -1.81
CA VAL A 43 -9.15 -25.47 -2.41
C VAL A 43 -9.93 -25.13 -3.68
N ILE A 44 -10.24 -23.83 -3.86
CA ILE A 44 -10.95 -23.20 -4.99
C ILE A 44 -12.48 -23.07 -4.81
N LYS A 45 -12.91 -22.00 -4.11
CA LYS A 45 -14.10 -21.18 -4.46
C LYS A 45 -13.99 -19.76 -3.90
N TRP A 46 -13.03 -18.98 -4.39
CA TRP A 46 -13.03 -17.51 -4.21
C TRP A 46 -12.39 -16.86 -5.45
N LYS A 47 -13.19 -16.64 -6.50
CA LYS A 47 -12.77 -15.85 -7.68
C LYS A 47 -13.82 -14.86 -8.19
N ASP A 48 -15.06 -14.90 -7.72
CA ASP A 48 -16.14 -14.12 -8.35
C ASP A 48 -16.57 -12.85 -7.58
N SER A 49 -15.72 -12.30 -6.70
CA SER A 49 -16.04 -11.03 -5.99
C SER A 49 -15.07 -9.87 -6.23
N LEU A 50 -14.06 -10.00 -7.11
CA LEU A 50 -13.03 -8.96 -7.28
C LEU A 50 -12.74 -8.54 -8.73
N ILE A 51 -13.57 -8.95 -9.70
CA ILE A 51 -13.45 -8.45 -11.08
C ILE A 51 -14.76 -7.78 -11.48
N GLY A 52 -14.89 -6.50 -11.12
CA GLY A 52 -16.05 -5.69 -11.48
C GLY A 52 -15.75 -4.20 -11.36
N GLY A 53 -15.03 -3.63 -12.32
CA GLY A 53 -14.93 -2.17 -12.44
C GLY A 53 -13.73 -1.68 -13.23
N SER A 54 -13.86 -1.63 -14.56
CA SER A 54 -13.35 -0.57 -15.45
C SER A 54 -13.20 -1.08 -16.89
N ARG A 55 -14.28 -1.02 -17.66
CA ARG A 55 -14.19 -0.93 -19.13
C ARG A 55 -15.27 0.04 -19.61
N VAL A 56 -14.84 1.26 -19.93
CA VAL A 56 -15.63 2.26 -20.66
C VAL A 56 -15.15 2.28 -22.10
N TYR A 57 -16.08 1.88 -22.98
CA TYR A 57 -16.33 2.30 -24.36
C TYR A 57 -15.18 2.51 -25.36
N SER A 58 -15.18 1.65 -26.39
CA SER A 58 -15.20 2.11 -27.78
C SER A 58 -16.10 1.19 -28.62
N GLN A 59 -17.29 1.69 -29.00
CA GLN A 59 -18.15 1.09 -30.03
C GLN A 59 -17.71 1.60 -31.40
N VAL A 60 -17.47 0.71 -32.37
CA VAL A 60 -17.85 0.91 -33.79
C VAL A 60 -18.05 -0.45 -34.47
N GLY A 61 -19.30 -0.72 -34.88
CA GLY A 61 -19.72 -1.37 -36.14
C GLY A 61 -19.30 -2.84 -36.43
N ALA A 62 -20.07 -3.72 -37.03
CA ALA A 62 -21.40 -3.64 -37.64
C ALA A 62 -22.02 -5.05 -37.70
N ARG A 63 -23.32 -5.04 -38.02
CA ARG A 63 -24.36 -6.09 -38.05
C ARG A 63 -24.13 -7.30 -38.98
N ALA A 64 -24.71 -8.42 -38.53
CA ALA A 64 -25.55 -9.43 -39.25
C ALA A 64 -24.90 -10.20 -40.42
N SER A 65 -25.18 -11.49 -40.71
CA SER A 65 -26.31 -12.42 -40.54
C SER A 65 -25.76 -13.84 -40.84
N GLY A 66 -26.15 -14.94 -40.19
CA GLY A 66 -27.36 -15.69 -40.50
C GLY A 66 -27.12 -16.95 -41.37
N THR A 67 -27.33 -18.13 -40.75
CA THR A 67 -27.87 -19.42 -41.29
C THR A 67 -27.08 -20.35 -42.23
N SER A 68 -26.72 -21.51 -41.66
CA SER A 68 -27.01 -22.92 -42.04
C SER A 68 -26.59 -23.58 -43.38
N SER A 69 -26.04 -24.79 -43.18
CA SER A 69 -26.23 -26.08 -43.88
C SER A 69 -25.41 -26.48 -45.11
N ALA A 70 -24.62 -27.54 -44.88
CA ALA A 70 -24.56 -28.83 -45.58
C ALA A 70 -23.90 -28.98 -46.98
N THR A 71 -22.90 -29.88 -46.97
CA THR A 71 -22.55 -30.95 -47.95
C THR A 71 -22.02 -30.62 -49.34
N ASP A 72 -20.71 -30.93 -49.47
CA ASP A 72 -20.10 -31.90 -50.39
C ASP A 72 -19.68 -31.53 -51.83
N SER A 73 -18.47 -32.00 -52.14
CA SER A 73 -17.84 -32.30 -53.43
C SER A 73 -17.12 -31.22 -54.27
N SER A 74 -15.85 -31.56 -54.50
CA SER A 74 -15.05 -31.38 -55.74
C SER A 74 -14.22 -30.11 -55.95
N GLN A 75 -13.02 -30.38 -56.47
CA GLN A 75 -11.80 -29.58 -56.52
C GLN A 75 -11.85 -28.43 -57.54
N LEU A 76 -11.16 -27.32 -57.22
CA LEU A 76 -10.47 -26.45 -58.18
C LEU A 76 -9.33 -25.71 -57.45
N ARG A 77 -8.10 -25.80 -57.99
CA ARG A 77 -6.86 -25.18 -57.48
C ARG A 77 -6.67 -23.77 -58.07
N TYR A 78 -6.15 -22.84 -57.27
CA TYR A 78 -5.02 -21.93 -57.56
C TYR A 78 -4.70 -21.14 -56.26
N ASP A 79 -3.63 -21.43 -55.52
CA ASP A 79 -2.22 -20.99 -55.64
C ASP A 79 -1.92 -19.65 -54.94
N GLY A 80 -1.03 -19.66 -53.92
CA GLY A 80 -0.38 -18.44 -53.40
C GLY A 80 -0.22 -18.27 -51.87
N THR A 81 0.61 -19.08 -51.20
CA THR A 81 1.39 -18.64 -50.01
C THR A 81 2.71 -19.44 -49.94
N PRO A 82 3.89 -18.82 -49.73
CA PRO A 82 5.13 -19.57 -49.50
C PRO A 82 5.14 -20.14 -48.07
N GLU A 83 5.22 -21.47 -47.95
CA GLU A 83 5.68 -22.13 -46.74
C GLU A 83 7.17 -21.86 -46.54
N LEU A 84 7.54 -21.16 -45.48
CA LEU A 84 8.89 -21.18 -44.93
C LEU A 84 8.94 -22.29 -43.87
N SER A 85 9.31 -23.50 -44.28
CA SER A 85 9.72 -24.56 -43.36
C SER A 85 11.24 -24.52 -43.22
N ILE A 86 11.72 -24.02 -42.07
CA ILE A 86 13.14 -24.12 -41.71
C ILE A 86 13.33 -25.45 -40.99
N SER A 87 14.25 -26.28 -41.48
CA SER A 87 14.56 -27.57 -40.83
C SER A 87 15.35 -27.36 -39.53
N ILE A 88 15.17 -28.25 -38.55
CA ILE A 88 15.93 -28.25 -37.29
C ILE A 88 17.44 -28.35 -37.54
N GLU A 89 17.87 -28.97 -38.65
CA GLU A 89 19.27 -28.99 -39.09
C GLU A 89 19.80 -27.59 -39.46
N GLN A 90 18.98 -26.73 -40.08
CA GLN A 90 19.36 -25.35 -40.43
C GLN A 90 19.53 -24.47 -39.18
N LEU A 91 18.63 -24.59 -38.21
CA LEU A 91 18.74 -23.90 -36.93
C LEU A 91 19.98 -24.35 -36.13
N ARG A 92 20.33 -25.64 -36.18
CA ARG A 92 21.56 -26.16 -35.54
C ARG A 92 22.83 -25.68 -36.21
N LYS A 93 22.80 -25.41 -37.52
CA LYS A 93 23.94 -24.91 -38.28
C LYS A 93 24.18 -23.42 -38.00
N GLU A 94 23.12 -22.60 -38.00
CA GLU A 94 23.22 -21.18 -37.64
C GLU A 94 23.66 -20.98 -36.18
N LEU A 95 23.22 -21.85 -35.26
CA LEU A 95 23.67 -21.83 -33.86
C LEU A 95 25.14 -22.25 -33.70
N LYS A 96 25.65 -23.13 -34.57
CA LYS A 96 27.07 -23.55 -34.56
C LYS A 96 27.99 -22.46 -35.08
N ASP A 97 27.56 -21.73 -36.10
CA ASP A 97 28.34 -20.64 -36.70
C ASP A 97 28.41 -19.43 -35.74
N LEU A 98 27.35 -19.16 -34.96
CA LEU A 98 27.34 -18.14 -33.89
C LEU A 98 28.21 -18.48 -32.67
N LEU A 99 28.52 -19.76 -32.45
CA LEU A 99 29.32 -20.23 -31.31
C LEU A 99 30.81 -20.45 -31.66
N SER A 100 31.22 -20.14 -32.89
CA SER A 100 32.55 -20.48 -33.41
C SER A 100 33.54 -19.32 -33.55
N ASP A 101 33.16 -18.08 -33.22
CA ASP A 101 34.10 -16.94 -33.17
C ASP A 101 34.32 -16.50 -31.71
N GLY A 102 35.39 -17.03 -31.11
CA GLY A 102 35.77 -16.74 -29.73
C GLY A 102 37.00 -17.55 -29.31
N SER A 103 38.17 -17.12 -29.75
CA SER A 103 39.49 -17.66 -29.37
C SER A 103 39.78 -17.55 -27.85
N THR A 104 40.47 -18.54 -27.29
CA THR A 104 41.04 -18.61 -25.92
C THR A 104 42.59 -18.68 -25.99
N PRO A 105 43.37 -18.63 -24.87
CA PRO A 105 43.22 -17.92 -23.58
C PRO A 105 44.53 -17.21 -23.11
N SER A 106 44.44 -16.34 -22.09
CA SER A 106 45.55 -16.02 -21.18
C SER A 106 45.01 -15.54 -19.82
N GLU A 107 45.64 -16.04 -18.76
CA GLU A 107 45.32 -15.94 -17.33
C GLU A 107 45.23 -14.50 -16.79
N ASN A 108 44.15 -14.17 -16.05
CA ASN A 108 44.15 -13.86 -14.61
C ASN A 108 42.95 -13.00 -14.17
N THR A 109 42.45 -13.34 -12.97
CA THR A 109 41.71 -12.52 -12.00
C THR A 109 40.32 -11.96 -12.37
N SER A 110 39.30 -12.60 -11.81
CA SER A 110 38.14 -12.01 -11.11
C SER A 110 37.92 -10.50 -11.26
N ALA A 111 37.25 -10.07 -12.33
CA ALA A 111 36.56 -8.78 -12.41
C ALA A 111 35.78 -8.69 -13.73
N GLU A 112 34.58 -9.27 -13.82
CA GLU A 112 33.62 -8.89 -14.88
C GLU A 112 32.21 -9.47 -14.60
N LYS A 113 31.51 -8.84 -13.66
CA LYS A 113 30.04 -8.72 -13.61
C LYS A 113 29.66 -7.36 -12.97
N ASP A 114 30.36 -6.32 -13.41
CA ASP A 114 30.21 -4.93 -12.89
C ASP A 114 30.30 -3.89 -14.02
N SER A 115 30.30 -4.32 -15.29
CA SER A 115 30.53 -3.43 -16.43
C SER A 115 29.27 -2.73 -16.92
N ASP A 116 28.07 -3.23 -16.60
CA ASP A 116 26.79 -2.62 -17.01
C ASP A 116 26.22 -1.62 -16.00
N HIS A 117 26.81 -1.49 -14.80
CA HIS A 117 26.44 -0.47 -13.81
C HIS A 117 27.32 0.80 -13.88
N LYS A 118 28.43 0.76 -14.61
CA LYS A 118 29.31 1.93 -14.84
C LYS A 118 28.71 2.98 -15.78
N THR A 119 27.60 2.67 -16.43
CA THR A 119 26.83 3.60 -17.26
C THR A 119 25.76 4.35 -16.46
N ASN A 120 25.55 3.99 -15.17
CA ASN A 120 24.69 4.74 -14.25
C ASN A 120 25.48 5.92 -13.65
N PRO A 121 25.08 7.17 -13.93
CA PRO A 121 25.82 8.36 -13.50
C PRO A 121 25.85 8.61 -11.98
N LEU A 122 25.09 7.85 -11.18
CA LEU A 122 25.01 7.99 -9.72
C LEU A 122 25.72 6.87 -8.94
N TYR A 123 26.36 5.92 -9.63
CA TYR A 123 27.11 4.85 -8.98
C TYR A 123 28.44 5.38 -8.43
N GLY A 124 28.54 5.49 -7.09
CA GLY A 124 29.78 5.84 -6.39
C GLY A 124 30.09 7.35 -6.28
N THR A 125 29.16 8.24 -6.65
CA THR A 125 29.37 9.70 -6.56
C THR A 125 28.55 10.33 -5.43
N ILE A 126 29.24 11.03 -4.52
CA ILE A 126 28.65 12.08 -3.68
C ILE A 126 28.19 13.19 -4.63
N LEU A 127 26.91 13.59 -4.54
CA LEU A 127 26.26 14.53 -5.45
C LEU A 127 26.99 15.89 -5.51
N ASP A 128 27.63 16.17 -6.64
CA ASP A 128 28.16 17.48 -7.00
C ASP A 128 27.51 17.99 -8.30
N ASN A 129 27.15 19.27 -8.28
CA ASN A 129 25.83 19.71 -8.63
C ASN A 129 25.87 20.92 -9.57
N ASP A 130 26.65 20.77 -10.65
CA ASP A 130 26.92 21.86 -11.58
C ASP A 130 25.99 21.89 -12.81
N ALA A 131 24.94 21.06 -12.83
CA ALA A 131 23.94 21.04 -13.90
C ALA A 131 22.51 21.45 -13.49
N LYS A 132 22.33 22.08 -12.31
CA LYS A 132 21.06 22.47 -11.61
C LYS A 132 20.45 21.27 -10.86
N THR A 133 20.58 21.07 -9.56
CA THR A 133 20.69 21.86 -8.32
C THR A 133 21.49 23.15 -8.17
N ASN A 134 22.82 23.17 -8.12
CA ASN A 134 23.57 24.04 -7.19
C ASN A 134 22.89 24.14 -5.79
N PRO A 135 23.34 23.36 -4.81
CA PRO A 135 22.69 23.25 -3.52
C PRO A 135 23.05 24.45 -2.61
N ASN A 136 23.82 25.43 -3.12
CA ASN A 136 24.02 26.76 -2.49
C ASN A 136 23.00 27.81 -2.97
N LYS A 137 21.97 27.44 -3.77
CA LYS A 137 20.99 28.38 -4.35
C LYS A 137 19.53 28.07 -4.06
N ALA A 138 19.20 27.20 -3.11
CA ALA A 138 17.86 27.26 -2.50
C ALA A 138 17.87 28.47 -1.54
N PRO A 139 17.20 29.60 -1.87
CA PRO A 139 17.20 30.74 -0.96
C PRO A 139 16.44 30.31 0.30
N VAL A 140 17.16 30.25 1.42
CA VAL A 140 16.55 30.30 2.75
C VAL A 140 15.99 31.72 2.88
N PRO A 141 14.66 31.91 3.09
CA PRO A 141 14.10 33.24 3.30
C PRO A 141 14.81 33.96 4.46
N ASP A 142 15.06 35.26 4.34
CA ASP A 142 15.79 36.07 5.35
C ASP A 142 15.14 36.03 6.76
N ASP A 143 13.91 35.52 6.86
CA ASP A 143 13.09 35.34 8.05
C ASP A 143 13.01 33.87 8.55
N TYR A 144 13.86 32.97 8.04
CA TYR A 144 13.93 31.58 8.50
C TYR A 144 14.48 31.46 9.93
N ALA A 145 13.65 30.93 10.83
CA ALA A 145 13.96 30.72 12.25
C ALA A 145 14.49 29.31 12.59
N GLY A 146 14.87 28.51 11.58
CA GLY A 146 15.43 27.17 11.80
C GLY A 146 16.95 27.19 11.86
N GLU A 147 17.54 26.69 12.93
CA GLU A 147 18.98 26.51 12.99
C GLU A 147 19.40 25.30 12.13
N VAL A 148 20.17 25.59 11.06
CA VAL A 148 21.18 24.71 10.45
C VAL A 148 20.68 23.41 9.78
N LEU A 149 20.43 23.46 8.47
CA LEU A 149 20.69 22.32 7.58
C LEU A 149 22.21 22.04 7.63
N THR A 150 22.62 20.90 8.19
CA THR A 150 24.05 20.56 8.17
C THR A 150 24.48 20.24 6.72
N ASN A 151 25.69 20.62 6.33
CA ASN A 151 26.23 20.33 4.99
C ASN A 151 26.22 18.82 4.64
N ASN A 152 26.03 17.94 5.62
CA ASN A 152 26.02 16.48 5.47
C ASN A 152 24.73 15.95 4.81
N TYR A 153 23.61 16.66 4.89
CA TYR A 153 22.30 16.18 4.39
C TYR A 153 21.97 16.68 2.98
N LYS A 154 22.69 17.71 2.54
CA LYS A 154 22.58 18.36 1.25
C LYS A 154 22.62 17.42 0.03
N PRO A 155 23.38 16.31 0.04
CA PRO A 155 23.34 15.37 -1.09
C PRO A 155 21.95 14.72 -1.24
N TYR A 156 21.31 14.34 -0.14
CA TYR A 156 20.08 13.55 -0.20
C TYR A 156 18.81 14.40 -0.36
N GLU A 157 18.81 15.64 0.14
CA GLU A 157 17.74 16.60 -0.11
C GLU A 157 18.01 17.40 -1.39
N GLN A 158 17.35 17.02 -2.48
CA GLN A 158 17.58 17.59 -3.80
C GLN A 158 16.95 18.99 -3.94
N TYR A 159 15.82 19.24 -3.26
CA TYR A 159 15.06 20.50 -3.35
C TYR A 159 14.28 20.81 -2.07
N ARG A 160 14.24 22.09 -1.69
CA ARG A 160 13.43 22.63 -0.58
C ARG A 160 12.72 23.91 -1.01
N VAL A 161 11.40 23.96 -0.83
CA VAL A 161 10.56 25.12 -1.16
C VAL A 161 9.87 25.61 0.11
N VAL A 162 10.34 26.74 0.66
CA VAL A 162 9.81 27.36 1.88
C VAL A 162 8.79 28.45 1.54
N LYS A 163 7.60 28.41 2.17
CA LYS A 163 6.59 29.48 2.04
C LYS A 163 6.81 30.60 3.05
N LYS A 164 6.61 31.85 2.59
CA LYS A 164 6.79 33.08 3.39
C LYS A 164 5.84 33.23 4.59
N SER A 165 4.67 32.57 4.55
CA SER A 165 3.67 32.64 5.62
C SER A 165 3.70 31.36 6.44
N TYR A 166 4.83 31.07 7.08
CA TYR A 166 4.85 30.00 8.07
C TYR A 166 4.17 30.51 9.35
N GLY A 167 3.28 29.71 9.92
CA GLY A 167 2.64 30.02 11.20
C GLY A 167 3.67 30.16 12.32
N ASN A 168 3.23 30.44 13.55
CA ASN A 168 4.13 30.44 14.69
C ASN A 168 4.71 29.02 14.87
N ALA A 169 5.94 28.80 14.38
CA ALA A 169 6.63 27.51 14.38
C ALA A 169 6.73 26.92 15.80
N ASP A 170 6.79 27.76 16.83
CA ASP A 170 6.87 27.34 18.23
C ASP A 170 5.57 26.67 18.73
N LYS A 171 4.45 26.78 17.98
CA LYS A 171 3.14 26.20 18.33
C LYS A 171 2.75 25.00 17.48
N ILE A 172 3.53 24.67 16.45
CA ILE A 172 3.26 23.54 15.56
C ILE A 172 4.24 22.43 15.94
N PRO A 173 3.77 21.22 16.30
CA PRO A 173 4.63 20.05 16.45
C PRO A 173 5.63 19.92 15.30
N LYS A 174 6.87 19.52 15.59
CA LYS A 174 7.87 19.20 14.55
C LYS A 174 7.42 17.96 13.81
N ALA A 175 6.67 18.14 12.73
CA ALA A 175 6.10 17.04 11.97
C ALA A 175 5.96 17.35 10.48
N THR A 176 5.80 16.31 9.70
CA THR A 176 5.64 16.39 8.24
C THR A 176 4.63 15.37 7.76
N MET A 177 3.92 15.68 6.66
CA MET A 177 3.41 14.62 5.79
C MET A 177 4.60 13.96 5.09
N PHE A 178 4.54 12.66 4.91
CA PHE A 178 5.61 11.88 4.31
C PHE A 178 5.03 10.95 3.23
N THR A 179 5.65 10.97 2.05
CA THR A 179 5.20 10.20 0.90
C THR A 179 6.41 9.60 0.17
N ILE A 180 6.38 8.28 -0.01
CA ILE A 180 7.23 7.59 -0.99
C ILE A 180 6.42 7.47 -2.27
N VAL A 181 6.94 7.93 -3.39
CA VAL A 181 6.15 8.01 -4.62
C VAL A 181 7.01 8.12 -5.86
N LYS A 182 6.58 7.47 -6.93
CA LYS A 182 7.26 7.56 -8.23
C LYS A 182 6.80 8.78 -9.00
N ASN A 183 7.65 9.27 -9.91
CA ASN A 183 7.28 10.32 -10.86
C ASN A 183 6.00 10.00 -11.66
N SER A 184 5.76 8.72 -11.96
CA SER A 184 4.59 8.26 -12.73
C SER A 184 3.26 8.34 -11.98
N GLU A 185 3.28 8.51 -10.66
CA GLU A 185 2.09 8.52 -9.79
C GLU A 185 1.65 9.95 -9.44
N LEU A 186 2.24 10.95 -10.10
CA LEU A 186 2.01 12.38 -9.84
C LEU A 186 0.51 12.75 -9.83
N ASP A 187 -0.26 12.34 -10.84
CA ASP A 187 -1.67 12.73 -10.96
C ASP A 187 -2.53 12.19 -9.78
N GLU A 188 -2.27 10.94 -9.38
CA GLU A 188 -2.94 10.28 -8.25
C GLU A 188 -2.53 10.90 -6.90
N LEU A 189 -1.27 11.30 -6.78
CA LEU A 189 -0.77 12.01 -5.62
C LEU A 189 -1.35 13.42 -5.51
N LEU A 190 -1.43 14.18 -6.62
CA LEU A 190 -2.00 15.54 -6.62
C LEU A 190 -3.45 15.53 -6.12
N ALA A 191 -4.24 14.53 -6.50
CA ALA A 191 -5.59 14.33 -5.98
C ALA A 191 -5.59 14.10 -4.45
N SER A 192 -4.65 13.30 -3.96
CA SER A 192 -4.48 13.01 -2.53
C SER A 192 -4.06 14.25 -1.74
N ILE A 193 -3.06 15.00 -2.23
CA ILE A 193 -2.61 16.28 -1.66
C ILE A 193 -3.77 17.27 -1.62
N GLN A 194 -4.49 17.44 -2.73
CA GLN A 194 -5.61 18.38 -2.82
C GLN A 194 -6.67 18.12 -1.73
N GLN A 195 -7.02 16.85 -1.54
CA GLN A 195 -8.00 16.46 -0.54
C GLN A 195 -7.50 16.73 0.87
N LEU A 196 -6.28 16.30 1.21
CA LEU A 196 -5.73 16.53 2.54
C LEU A 196 -5.52 18.02 2.84
N GLU A 197 -5.06 18.81 1.87
CA GLU A 197 -4.94 20.27 1.98
C GLU A 197 -6.30 20.93 2.22
N SER A 198 -7.32 20.55 1.45
CA SER A 198 -8.68 21.07 1.59
C SER A 198 -9.30 20.71 2.95
N ARG A 199 -9.14 19.45 3.37
CA ARG A 199 -9.74 18.89 4.57
C ARG A 199 -8.97 19.18 5.83
N PHE A 200 -7.69 19.53 5.76
CA PHE A 200 -6.81 19.67 6.92
C PHE A 200 -5.71 20.71 6.68
N ASN A 201 -4.72 20.38 5.85
CA ASN A 201 -3.38 20.95 6.00
C ASN A 201 -3.30 22.44 5.66
N ARG A 202 -4.19 22.97 4.81
CA ARG A 202 -4.24 24.42 4.52
C ARG A 202 -4.48 25.29 5.76
N ARG A 203 -4.99 24.71 6.85
CA ARG A 203 -5.19 25.41 8.14
C ARG A 203 -4.01 25.29 9.10
N PHE A 204 -3.15 24.29 8.93
CA PHE A 204 -2.09 23.93 9.88
C PHE A 204 -0.68 24.04 9.31
N ASN A 205 -0.54 23.99 7.98
CA ASN A 205 0.68 24.26 7.23
C ASN A 205 1.87 23.38 7.63
N TYR A 206 1.62 22.09 7.95
CA TYR A 206 2.70 21.13 8.11
C TYR A 206 3.47 20.95 6.80
N ASP A 207 4.74 20.60 6.94
CA ASP A 207 5.63 20.34 5.81
C ASP A 207 5.23 19.05 5.08
N TRP A 208 5.71 18.91 3.84
CA TRP A 208 5.56 17.69 3.06
C TRP A 208 6.94 17.22 2.58
N VAL A 209 7.28 15.98 2.91
CA VAL A 209 8.48 15.30 2.44
C VAL A 209 8.08 14.25 1.43
N PHE A 210 8.62 14.40 0.22
CA PHE A 210 8.51 13.42 -0.85
C PHE A 210 9.86 12.71 -1.00
N VAL A 211 9.84 11.38 -1.09
CA VAL A 211 11.03 10.60 -1.41
C VAL A 211 10.76 9.60 -2.53
N ASN A 212 11.78 9.30 -3.32
CA ASN A 212 11.70 8.38 -4.45
C ASN A 212 13.04 7.66 -4.65
N ASP A 213 13.03 6.45 -5.22
CA ASP A 213 14.24 5.71 -5.59
C ASP A 213 14.93 6.27 -6.84
N GLU A 214 14.24 7.16 -7.56
CA GLU A 214 14.76 7.94 -8.67
C GLU A 214 14.67 9.45 -8.40
N PRO A 215 15.52 10.29 -9.03
CA PRO A 215 15.36 11.74 -8.95
C PRO A 215 13.95 12.19 -9.39
N PHE A 216 13.37 13.15 -8.67
CA PHE A 216 12.10 13.76 -9.07
C PHE A 216 12.29 14.64 -10.32
N THR A 217 11.30 14.62 -11.21
CA THR A 217 11.27 15.51 -12.38
C THR A 217 10.91 16.94 -11.98
N ASP A 218 11.33 17.92 -12.78
CA ASP A 218 10.95 19.33 -12.60
C ASP A 218 9.43 19.51 -12.53
N LYS A 219 8.68 18.80 -13.38
CA LYS A 219 7.21 18.80 -13.36
C LYS A 219 6.66 18.34 -12.01
N PHE A 220 7.18 17.24 -11.48
CA PHE A 220 6.74 16.69 -10.20
C PHE A 220 6.95 17.72 -9.08
N ILE A 221 8.14 18.31 -9.02
CA ILE A 221 8.49 19.32 -8.01
C ILE A 221 7.60 20.56 -8.14
N GLU A 222 7.45 21.10 -9.35
CA GLU A 222 6.63 22.30 -9.61
C GLU A 222 5.17 22.09 -9.19
N GLU A 223 4.53 21.02 -9.65
CA GLU A 223 3.11 20.78 -9.41
C GLU A 223 2.83 20.48 -7.94
N THR A 224 3.62 19.62 -7.30
CA THR A 224 3.43 19.31 -5.86
C THR A 224 3.74 20.52 -4.97
N SER A 225 4.80 21.29 -5.26
CA SER A 225 5.14 22.52 -4.52
C SER A 225 4.03 23.58 -4.61
N SER A 226 3.33 23.64 -5.74
CA SER A 226 2.20 24.57 -5.93
C SER A 226 0.98 24.21 -5.07
N MET A 227 0.81 22.93 -4.76
CA MET A 227 -0.35 22.38 -4.06
C MET A 227 -0.22 22.39 -2.55
N VAL A 228 0.97 22.05 -2.02
CA VAL A 228 1.18 21.96 -0.57
C VAL A 228 1.17 23.33 0.07
N SER A 229 0.58 23.46 1.26
CA SER A 229 0.51 24.74 1.98
C SER A 229 1.67 25.01 2.95
N GLY A 230 2.39 23.96 3.36
CA GLY A 230 3.64 24.06 4.13
C GLY A 230 4.89 24.11 3.24
N THR A 231 6.04 23.68 3.78
CA THR A 231 7.29 23.54 3.02
C THR A 231 7.30 22.21 2.27
N ALA A 232 7.61 22.23 0.96
CA ALA A 232 7.87 21.01 0.20
C ALA A 232 9.36 20.64 0.25
N ARG A 233 9.67 19.36 0.48
CA ARG A 233 11.03 18.81 0.51
C ARG A 233 11.10 17.56 -0.33
N TYR A 234 12.17 17.39 -1.08
CA TYR A 234 12.33 16.30 -2.04
C TYR A 234 13.64 15.56 -1.78
N GLY A 235 13.53 14.27 -1.49
CA GLY A 235 14.65 13.39 -1.19
C GLY A 235 14.80 12.26 -2.21
N ILE A 236 16.05 11.84 -2.45
CA ILE A 236 16.34 10.60 -3.16
C ILE A 236 16.71 9.51 -2.16
N ILE A 237 16.10 8.34 -2.31
CA ILE A 237 16.38 7.19 -1.46
C ILE A 237 17.81 6.69 -1.76
N PRO A 238 18.67 6.52 -0.75
CA PRO A 238 19.98 5.93 -0.95
C PRO A 238 19.88 4.53 -1.54
N TYR A 239 20.75 4.18 -2.49
CA TYR A 239 20.71 2.90 -3.19
C TYR A 239 20.74 1.71 -2.23
N GLU A 240 21.59 1.77 -1.20
CA GLU A 240 21.73 0.76 -0.16
C GLU A 240 20.42 0.50 0.64
N HIS A 241 19.53 1.49 0.68
CA HIS A 241 18.21 1.38 1.32
C HIS A 241 17.14 0.81 0.37
N TRP A 242 17.42 0.78 -0.94
CA TRP A 242 16.53 0.31 -2.01
C TRP A 242 17.20 -0.75 -2.92
N SER A 243 18.06 -1.58 -2.34
CA SER A 243 18.75 -2.66 -3.05
C SER A 243 18.67 -3.98 -2.27
N TYR A 244 19.11 -5.07 -2.91
CA TYR A 244 19.38 -6.31 -2.20
C TYR A 244 20.58 -6.14 -1.26
N PRO A 245 20.46 -6.52 0.03
CA PRO A 245 21.63 -6.63 0.88
C PRO A 245 22.43 -7.90 0.54
N SER A 246 23.72 -7.91 0.90
CA SER A 246 24.68 -8.93 0.47
C SER A 246 24.39 -10.36 0.94
N TRP A 247 23.51 -10.54 1.94
CA TRP A 247 23.10 -11.84 2.46
C TRP A 247 21.86 -12.42 1.74
N ILE A 248 21.32 -11.72 0.75
CA ILE A 248 20.19 -12.20 -0.06
C ILE A 248 20.69 -12.86 -1.33
N ASP A 249 20.30 -14.11 -1.51
CA ASP A 249 20.43 -14.86 -2.74
C ASP A 249 19.38 -14.32 -3.75
N GLN A 250 19.87 -13.54 -4.71
CA GLN A 250 19.02 -12.88 -5.71
C GLN A 250 18.40 -13.87 -6.70
N ASP A 251 19.09 -14.98 -7.00
CA ASP A 251 18.56 -16.01 -7.90
C ASP A 251 17.39 -16.73 -7.22
N LYS A 252 17.53 -17.07 -5.94
CA LYS A 252 16.43 -17.61 -5.14
C LYS A 252 15.27 -16.62 -5.00
N ALA A 253 15.56 -15.35 -4.71
CA ALA A 253 14.52 -14.31 -4.60
C ALA A 253 13.77 -14.13 -5.94
N LYS A 254 14.48 -14.25 -7.07
CA LYS A 254 13.88 -14.21 -8.41
C LYS A 254 13.02 -15.45 -8.67
N GLU A 255 13.51 -16.65 -8.37
CA GLU A 255 12.75 -17.90 -8.51
C GLU A 255 11.42 -17.85 -7.75
N ILE A 256 11.44 -17.32 -6.53
CA ILE A 256 10.23 -17.15 -5.70
C ILE A 256 9.24 -16.21 -6.38
N ARG A 257 9.68 -15.05 -6.89
CA ARG A 257 8.80 -14.12 -7.61
C ARG A 257 8.24 -14.72 -8.91
N ASP A 258 9.02 -15.56 -9.58
CA ASP A 258 8.62 -16.22 -10.82
C ASP A 258 7.69 -17.42 -10.58
N SER A 259 7.51 -17.87 -9.34
CA SER A 259 6.62 -18.97 -8.98
C SER A 259 5.13 -18.66 -9.22
N ASP A 260 4.35 -19.70 -9.48
CA ASP A 260 2.89 -19.57 -9.66
C ASP A 260 2.19 -19.05 -8.40
N GLU A 261 2.72 -19.38 -7.22
CA GLU A 261 2.22 -18.89 -5.95
C GLU A 261 2.36 -17.36 -5.85
N ALA A 262 3.55 -16.81 -6.11
CA ALA A 262 3.78 -15.38 -6.09
C ALA A 262 2.87 -14.64 -7.09
N LYS A 263 2.71 -15.17 -8.29
CA LYS A 263 1.82 -14.59 -9.33
C LYS A 263 0.34 -14.64 -8.96
N SER A 264 -0.06 -15.52 -8.05
CA SER A 264 -1.44 -15.61 -7.57
C SER A 264 -1.77 -14.59 -6.47
N MET A 265 -0.76 -13.90 -5.94
CA MET A 265 -0.87 -12.98 -4.82
C MET A 265 -0.71 -11.53 -5.29
N PRO A 266 -1.43 -10.56 -4.70
CA PRO A 266 -1.21 -9.16 -5.00
C PRO A 266 0.27 -8.77 -4.81
N TYR A 267 0.88 -8.24 -5.86
CA TYR A 267 2.30 -7.84 -5.89
C TYR A 267 3.31 -8.94 -5.53
N GLY A 268 2.94 -10.23 -5.57
CA GLY A 268 3.84 -11.30 -5.15
C GLY A 268 5.07 -11.45 -6.06
N ASP A 269 4.90 -11.16 -7.35
CA ASP A 269 5.94 -11.14 -8.40
C ASP A 269 6.71 -9.80 -8.48
N SER A 270 6.26 -8.77 -7.75
CA SER A 270 6.86 -7.43 -7.82
C SER A 270 8.12 -7.31 -6.94
N GLU A 271 9.24 -7.03 -7.58
CA GLU A 271 10.53 -6.75 -6.92
C GLU A 271 10.50 -5.39 -6.21
N SER A 272 10.11 -4.34 -6.93
CA SER A 272 10.04 -2.97 -6.38
C SER A 272 9.11 -2.86 -5.17
N TYR A 273 8.02 -3.65 -5.13
CA TYR A 273 7.12 -3.67 -3.98
C TYR A 273 7.82 -4.20 -2.71
N ARG A 274 8.74 -5.16 -2.86
CA ARG A 274 9.51 -5.71 -1.73
C ARG A 274 10.54 -4.73 -1.21
N PHE A 275 11.20 -3.99 -2.10
CA PHE A 275 12.06 -2.88 -1.71
C PHE A 275 11.26 -1.80 -0.97
N MET A 276 10.07 -1.45 -1.46
CA MET A 276 9.16 -0.52 -0.78
C MET A 276 8.79 -1.01 0.63
N CYS A 277 8.37 -2.26 0.79
CA CYS A 277 8.04 -2.83 2.11
C CYS A 277 9.25 -2.80 3.05
N ARG A 278 10.45 -3.15 2.56
CA ARG A 278 11.69 -3.11 3.33
C ARG A 278 12.05 -1.67 3.73
N TYR A 279 11.93 -0.72 2.81
CA TYR A 279 12.22 0.69 3.04
C TYR A 279 11.28 1.32 4.08
N ASN A 280 9.98 1.08 3.95
CA ASN A 280 9.00 1.52 4.96
C ASN A 280 9.21 0.83 6.31
N SER A 281 9.68 -0.42 6.35
CA SER A 281 9.96 -1.08 7.63
C SER A 281 11.21 -0.51 8.31
N LYS A 282 12.26 -0.20 7.54
CA LYS A 282 13.63 -0.07 8.07
C LYS A 282 14.29 1.28 7.86
N TYR A 283 13.98 2.01 6.79
CA TYR A 283 14.87 3.08 6.33
C TYR A 283 14.22 4.45 6.21
N PHE A 284 12.90 4.56 6.07
CA PHE A 284 12.28 5.86 5.81
C PHE A 284 12.58 6.90 6.90
N TYR A 285 12.63 6.49 8.17
CA TYR A 285 12.91 7.36 9.32
C TYR A 285 14.40 7.68 9.50
N HIS A 286 15.29 6.95 8.80
CA HIS A 286 16.72 7.22 8.67
C HIS A 286 17.03 8.16 7.51
N HIS A 287 16.06 8.46 6.64
CA HIS A 287 16.31 9.43 5.58
C HIS A 287 16.70 10.78 6.20
N PRO A 288 17.82 11.40 5.79
CA PRO A 288 18.33 12.66 6.36
C PRO A 288 17.30 13.75 6.65
N ILE A 289 16.40 14.00 5.68
CA ILE A 289 15.32 14.98 5.79
C ILE A 289 14.43 14.72 7.03
N MET A 290 14.29 13.47 7.47
CA MET A 290 13.42 13.09 8.57
C MET A 290 13.99 13.42 9.95
N GLU A 291 15.28 13.73 10.06
CA GLU A 291 15.93 14.04 11.36
C GLU A 291 15.37 15.30 12.02
N GLU A 292 14.85 16.25 11.24
CA GLU A 292 14.25 17.49 11.74
C GLU A 292 12.86 17.30 12.37
N TYR A 293 12.24 16.13 12.16
CA TYR A 293 10.88 15.86 12.62
C TYR A 293 10.85 14.88 13.79
N GLU A 294 9.84 15.04 14.63
CA GLU A 294 9.49 14.15 15.73
C GLU A 294 8.32 13.24 15.34
N TYR A 295 7.36 13.74 14.54
CA TYR A 295 6.24 12.97 14.02
C TYR A 295 6.20 12.99 12.49
N TYR A 296 5.59 11.97 11.90
CA TYR A 296 5.24 11.99 10.49
C TYR A 296 3.79 11.52 10.31
N TRP A 297 3.17 11.96 9.22
CA TRP A 297 1.93 11.42 8.72
C TRP A 297 2.19 10.81 7.34
N ARG A 298 2.14 9.49 7.23
CA ARG A 298 2.24 8.81 5.93
C ARG A 298 1.01 9.07 5.07
N VAL A 299 1.25 9.53 3.84
CA VAL A 299 0.21 9.79 2.84
C VAL A 299 0.64 9.15 1.53
N GLU A 300 -0.18 8.23 1.01
CA GLU A 300 0.02 7.57 -0.27
C GLU A 300 -0.72 8.29 -1.42
N PRO A 301 -0.36 8.02 -2.69
CA PRO A 301 -1.22 8.31 -3.83
C PRO A 301 -2.57 7.58 -3.76
N SER A 302 -3.55 8.04 -4.53
CA SER A 302 -4.86 7.38 -4.64
C SER A 302 -5.63 7.18 -3.31
N VAL A 303 -5.41 8.07 -2.33
CA VAL A 303 -6.19 8.10 -1.08
C VAL A 303 -7.30 9.15 -1.14
N THR A 304 -8.28 9.02 -0.25
CA THR A 304 -9.43 9.93 -0.20
C THR A 304 -9.76 10.34 1.22
N PHE A 305 -9.96 11.65 1.43
CA PHE A 305 -10.35 12.26 2.71
C PHE A 305 -11.73 12.87 2.58
N GLN A 306 -12.72 12.24 3.21
CA GLN A 306 -14.13 12.57 2.96
C GLN A 306 -14.73 13.53 3.99
N CYS A 307 -14.00 13.88 5.06
CA CYS A 307 -14.43 14.79 6.12
C CYS A 307 -13.40 15.90 6.35
N ASP A 308 -13.85 17.08 6.80
CA ASP A 308 -12.99 18.11 7.37
C ASP A 308 -12.38 17.58 8.68
N ILE A 309 -11.06 17.63 8.81
CA ILE A 309 -10.32 17.24 10.02
C ILE A 309 -10.22 18.47 10.91
N ILE A 310 -11.13 18.54 11.89
CA ILE A 310 -11.42 19.77 12.65
C ILE A 310 -10.28 20.13 13.60
N GLU A 311 -9.74 19.13 14.29
CA GLU A 311 -8.65 19.27 15.26
C GLU A 311 -7.32 18.88 14.65
N ASP A 312 -6.22 19.34 15.24
CA ASP A 312 -4.88 18.95 14.83
C ASP A 312 -4.55 17.55 15.39
N PRO A 313 -4.53 16.49 14.54
CA PRO A 313 -4.32 15.15 15.03
C PRO A 313 -2.90 14.94 15.54
N ILE A 314 -1.90 15.60 14.93
CA ILE A 314 -0.49 15.48 15.31
C ILE A 314 -0.28 16.12 16.68
N ARG A 315 -0.82 17.34 16.89
CA ARG A 315 -0.78 17.99 18.21
C ARG A 315 -1.47 17.13 19.26
N ARG A 316 -2.65 16.59 18.94
CA ARG A 316 -3.38 15.69 19.84
C ARG A 316 -2.53 14.48 20.24
N LEU A 317 -1.82 13.85 19.31
CA LEU A 317 -0.95 12.73 19.65
C LEU A 317 0.17 13.17 20.60
N LYS A 318 0.89 14.23 20.25
CA LYS A 318 2.02 14.76 21.01
C LYS A 318 1.64 15.18 22.44
N GLU A 319 0.58 15.96 22.60
CA GLU A 319 0.15 16.47 23.91
C GLU A 319 -0.37 15.38 24.85
N ASN A 320 -0.82 14.24 24.31
CA ASN A 320 -1.34 13.11 25.08
C ASN A 320 -0.34 11.95 25.22
N GLY A 321 0.92 12.13 24.77
CA GLY A 321 1.95 11.08 24.83
C GLY A 321 1.61 9.84 24.00
N ILE A 322 0.85 10.02 22.90
CA ILE A 322 0.49 8.95 21.97
C ILE A 322 1.57 8.88 20.89
N LEU A 323 2.05 7.67 20.61
CA LEU A 323 3.18 7.44 19.72
C LEU A 323 2.77 6.87 18.36
N TYR A 324 1.60 6.25 18.26
CA TYR A 324 1.09 5.69 17.00
C TYR A 324 -0.40 5.93 16.83
N GLY A 325 -0.82 6.37 15.66
CA GLY A 325 -2.21 6.62 15.32
C GLY A 325 -2.57 6.06 13.95
N PHE A 326 -3.74 5.41 13.85
CA PHE A 326 -4.21 4.77 12.63
C PHE A 326 -5.71 4.97 12.42
N THR A 327 -6.19 4.76 11.19
CA THR A 327 -7.62 4.77 10.86
C THR A 327 -8.18 3.37 10.60
N ILE A 328 -7.45 2.53 9.86
CA ILE A 328 -7.89 1.19 9.43
C ILE A 328 -6.91 0.13 9.95
N ALA A 329 -7.48 -0.99 10.43
CA ALA A 329 -6.76 -2.21 10.75
C ALA A 329 -7.51 -3.41 10.15
N PHE A 330 -6.79 -4.37 9.61
CA PHE A 330 -7.39 -5.54 8.96
C PHE A 330 -6.48 -6.78 9.01
N LEU A 331 -6.99 -7.89 8.48
CA LEU A 331 -6.29 -9.16 8.38
C LEU A 331 -5.32 -9.18 7.19
N GLU A 332 -4.06 -9.50 7.44
CA GLU A 332 -3.07 -9.79 6.39
C GLU A 332 -3.38 -11.14 5.74
N PHE A 333 -2.97 -11.30 4.49
CA PHE A 333 -2.98 -12.57 3.79
C PHE A 333 -1.85 -13.48 4.31
N PRO A 334 -2.17 -14.61 5.00
CA PRO A 334 -1.14 -15.41 5.68
C PRO A 334 -0.05 -15.97 4.77
N VAL A 335 -0.38 -16.18 3.49
CA VAL A 335 0.56 -16.67 2.46
C VAL A 335 1.74 -15.70 2.25
N THR A 336 1.60 -14.42 2.61
CA THR A 336 2.62 -13.38 2.43
C THR A 336 3.65 -13.32 3.56
N ILE A 337 3.37 -13.96 4.70
CA ILE A 337 4.04 -13.75 6.00
C ILE A 337 4.15 -15.05 6.81
N ARG A 338 4.36 -16.18 6.13
CA ARG A 338 4.37 -17.53 6.72
C ARG A 338 5.28 -17.66 7.93
N THR A 339 6.50 -17.10 7.85
CA THR A 339 7.49 -17.20 8.93
C THR A 339 7.66 -15.89 9.71
N LEU A 340 6.93 -14.82 9.36
CA LEU A 340 7.09 -13.51 10.01
C LEU A 340 6.85 -13.59 11.52
N TRP A 341 5.78 -14.25 11.95
CA TRP A 341 5.43 -14.33 13.37
C TRP A 341 6.46 -15.10 14.19
N GLU A 342 6.82 -16.30 13.72
CA GLU A 342 7.81 -17.15 14.39
C GLU A 342 9.16 -16.42 14.49
N THR A 343 9.60 -15.82 13.39
CA THR A 343 10.82 -15.01 13.35
C THR A 343 10.73 -13.87 14.35
N SER A 344 9.64 -13.10 14.34
CA SER A 344 9.45 -11.96 15.24
C SER A 344 9.42 -12.38 16.72
N MET A 345 8.69 -13.43 17.05
CA MET A 345 8.60 -13.92 18.43
C MET A 345 9.92 -14.52 18.89
N SER A 346 10.73 -15.12 18.01
CA SER A 346 12.08 -15.57 18.37
C SER A 346 12.98 -14.41 18.83
N PHE A 347 12.83 -13.23 18.22
CA PHE A 347 13.50 -12.00 18.66
C PHE A 347 12.96 -11.52 20.00
N PHE A 348 11.64 -11.34 20.14
CA PHE A 348 11.05 -10.78 21.36
C PHE A 348 11.07 -11.72 22.57
N LYS A 349 11.20 -13.04 22.35
CA LYS A 349 11.40 -14.04 23.42
C LYS A 349 12.85 -14.14 23.88
N ASN A 350 13.81 -13.45 23.23
CA ASN A 350 15.19 -13.36 23.70
C ASN A 350 15.27 -12.63 25.07
N PRO A 351 15.84 -13.25 26.12
CA PRO A 351 15.96 -12.63 27.44
C PRO A 351 16.65 -11.26 27.48
N ASP A 352 17.59 -11.01 26.56
CA ASP A 352 18.30 -9.72 26.47
C ASP A 352 17.38 -8.61 25.95
N ILE A 353 16.40 -8.95 25.12
CA ILE A 353 15.42 -8.01 24.57
C ILE A 353 14.25 -7.80 25.54
N GLN A 354 13.85 -8.83 26.29
CA GLN A 354 12.68 -8.78 27.15
C GLN A 354 12.71 -7.67 28.20
N GLN A 355 13.91 -7.24 28.62
CA GLN A 355 14.08 -6.17 29.62
C GLN A 355 13.63 -4.80 29.09
N ASP A 356 13.73 -4.58 27.78
CA ASP A 356 13.39 -3.33 27.11
C ASP A 356 11.92 -3.29 26.64
N LEU A 357 11.18 -4.39 26.80
CA LEU A 357 9.81 -4.51 26.33
C LEU A 357 8.77 -4.17 27.39
N ILE A 358 7.59 -3.75 26.93
CA ILE A 358 6.42 -3.66 27.78
C ILE A 358 6.02 -5.07 28.22
N PRO A 359 5.77 -5.30 29.53
CA PRO A 359 5.27 -6.57 30.03
C PRO A 359 4.04 -7.02 29.24
N TYR A 360 3.95 -8.30 28.87
CA TYR A 360 2.90 -8.84 28.00
C TYR A 360 1.49 -8.34 28.35
N LYS A 361 1.13 -8.37 29.64
CA LYS A 361 -0.19 -7.94 30.16
C LYS A 361 -0.50 -6.44 30.02
N LYS A 362 0.52 -5.61 29.81
CA LYS A 362 0.41 -4.15 29.62
C LYS A 362 0.65 -3.73 28.17
N SER A 363 1.19 -4.63 27.36
CA SER A 363 1.44 -4.41 25.94
C SER A 363 0.17 -4.62 25.12
N MET A 364 0.23 -4.27 23.84
CA MET A 364 -0.86 -4.50 22.89
C MET A 364 -0.73 -5.81 22.11
N ILE A 365 0.01 -6.80 22.63
CA ILE A 365 0.17 -8.13 21.99
C ILE A 365 -1.16 -8.84 21.74
N SER A 366 -2.17 -8.59 22.59
CA SER A 366 -3.51 -9.12 22.44
C SER A 366 -4.24 -8.58 21.20
N PHE A 367 -3.79 -7.47 20.60
CA PHE A 367 -4.31 -7.03 19.30
C PHE A 367 -3.91 -8.01 18.20
N VAL A 368 -2.64 -8.42 18.15
CA VAL A 368 -2.07 -9.27 17.09
C VAL A 368 -2.13 -10.77 17.40
N SER A 369 -2.41 -11.17 18.63
CA SER A 369 -2.51 -12.58 19.02
C SER A 369 -3.74 -12.83 19.90
N SER A 370 -4.38 -13.99 19.73
CA SER A 370 -5.55 -14.42 20.51
C SER A 370 -5.24 -15.43 21.61
N ASP A 371 -3.98 -15.86 21.70
CA ASP A 371 -3.49 -16.95 22.54
C ASP A 371 -2.20 -16.53 23.25
N GLU A 372 -2.18 -15.31 23.78
CA GLU A 372 -1.11 -14.76 24.62
C GLU A 372 0.27 -14.69 23.94
N GLY A 373 0.31 -14.63 22.60
CA GLY A 373 1.55 -14.51 21.83
C GLY A 373 2.07 -15.83 21.26
N GLU A 374 1.28 -16.90 21.31
CA GLU A 374 1.68 -18.18 20.71
C GLU A 374 1.50 -18.18 19.19
N THR A 375 0.36 -17.69 18.67
CA THR A 375 0.11 -17.56 17.23
C THR A 375 -0.29 -16.15 16.81
N TYR A 376 -0.02 -15.82 15.55
CA TYR A 376 -0.47 -14.58 14.92
C TYR A 376 -1.90 -14.73 14.43
N ASN A 377 -2.76 -13.78 14.78
CA ASN A 377 -4.13 -13.73 14.26
C ASN A 377 -4.24 -12.97 12.92
N ASN A 378 -3.11 -12.50 12.38
CA ASN A 378 -2.96 -11.72 11.14
C ASN A 378 -3.49 -10.27 11.20
N CYS A 379 -4.00 -9.80 12.34
CA CYS A 379 -4.40 -8.40 12.48
C CYS A 379 -3.21 -7.46 12.45
N HIS A 380 -3.31 -6.40 11.65
CA HIS A 380 -2.32 -5.34 11.59
C HIS A 380 -3.00 -3.98 11.31
N PHE A 381 -2.31 -2.89 11.67
CA PHE A 381 -2.65 -1.53 11.28
C PHE A 381 -2.28 -1.31 9.81
N TRP A 382 -3.13 -0.63 9.04
CA TRP A 382 -2.90 -0.42 7.62
C TRP A 382 -2.07 0.85 7.38
N THR A 383 -0.78 0.66 7.16
CA THR A 383 0.25 1.71 7.26
C THR A 383 0.25 2.75 6.15
N ASN A 384 -0.53 2.61 5.09
CA ASN A 384 -0.72 3.74 4.14
C ASN A 384 -1.36 4.96 4.80
N PHE A 385 -2.07 4.77 5.92
CA PHE A 385 -2.36 5.82 6.88
C PHE A 385 -1.68 5.47 8.20
N GLU A 386 -0.73 6.30 8.62
CA GLU A 386 -0.24 6.31 9.99
C GLU A 386 0.25 7.71 10.37
N ILE A 387 -0.05 8.11 11.59
CA ILE A 387 0.54 9.28 12.23
C ILE A 387 1.33 8.77 13.43
N ALA A 388 2.65 8.87 13.39
CA ALA A 388 3.48 8.22 14.40
C ALA A 388 4.68 9.06 14.79
N SER A 389 5.10 8.88 16.04
CA SER A 389 6.36 9.40 16.57
C SER A 389 7.50 8.61 15.97
N LEU A 390 8.47 9.30 15.37
CA LEU A 390 9.68 8.72 14.81
C LEU A 390 10.55 8.07 15.89
N GLU A 391 10.35 8.41 17.17
CA GLU A 391 11.09 7.81 18.29
C GLU A 391 10.81 6.31 18.44
N VAL A 392 9.63 5.84 18.01
CA VAL A 392 9.30 4.40 18.04
C VAL A 392 10.27 3.65 17.14
N TRP A 393 10.46 4.17 15.93
CA TRP A 393 11.29 3.56 14.90
C TRP A 393 12.79 3.75 15.15
N ARG A 394 13.16 4.89 15.75
CA ARG A 394 14.55 5.18 16.14
C ARG A 394 14.98 4.54 17.47
N SER A 395 14.09 3.78 18.11
CA SER A 395 14.43 3.11 19.37
C SER A 395 15.36 1.93 19.13
N ASP A 396 16.33 1.74 20.03
CA ASP A 396 17.30 0.62 19.95
C ASP A 396 16.62 -0.74 19.77
N THR A 397 15.45 -0.94 20.39
CA THR A 397 14.67 -2.19 20.29
C THR A 397 14.10 -2.39 18.89
N TYR A 398 13.55 -1.34 18.27
CA TYR A 398 13.02 -1.44 16.91
C TYR A 398 14.13 -1.65 15.89
N GLU A 399 15.22 -0.90 15.99
CA GLU A 399 16.39 -1.04 15.11
C GLU A 399 16.91 -2.48 15.11
N LYS A 400 17.12 -3.05 16.30
CA LYS A 400 17.56 -4.44 16.45
C LYS A 400 16.53 -5.43 15.89
N TYR A 401 15.23 -5.16 16.08
CA TYR A 401 14.16 -6.01 15.59
C TYR A 401 14.11 -6.02 14.05
N VAL A 402 14.09 -4.85 13.42
CA VAL A 402 14.01 -4.76 11.96
C VAL A 402 15.30 -5.23 11.30
N ASP A 403 16.46 -5.03 11.93
CA ASP A 403 17.72 -5.64 11.52
C ASP A 403 17.68 -7.16 11.56
N PHE A 404 17.10 -7.73 12.62
CA PHE A 404 16.92 -9.16 12.76
C PHE A 404 16.05 -9.72 11.63
N LEU A 405 14.89 -9.09 11.37
CA LEU A 405 14.00 -9.47 10.27
C LEU A 405 14.68 -9.36 8.89
N ASP A 406 15.41 -8.27 8.65
CA ASP A 406 16.11 -8.03 7.39
C ASP A 406 17.17 -9.10 7.12
N ARG A 407 17.87 -9.58 8.16
CA ARG A 407 18.82 -10.70 8.07
C ARG A 407 18.16 -12.05 7.84
N SER A 408 16.90 -12.23 8.27
CA SER A 408 16.13 -13.45 7.97
C SER A 408 15.68 -13.53 6.50
N GLY A 409 15.66 -12.40 5.79
CA GLY A 409 15.40 -12.32 4.35
C GLY A 409 13.93 -12.45 3.93
N GLY A 410 12.98 -12.45 4.87
CA GLY A 410 11.55 -12.62 4.58
C GLY A 410 10.93 -11.54 3.71
N PHE A 411 11.50 -10.33 3.65
CA PHE A 411 11.11 -9.31 2.67
C PHE A 411 11.26 -9.80 1.22
N PHE A 412 12.25 -10.65 0.94
CA PHE A 412 12.59 -11.11 -0.40
C PHE A 412 12.22 -12.57 -0.66
N TYR A 413 12.29 -13.43 0.36
CA TYR A 413 11.93 -14.84 0.25
C TYR A 413 10.45 -15.13 0.55
N GLU A 414 9.71 -14.20 1.15
CA GLU A 414 8.25 -14.29 1.33
C GLU A 414 7.53 -13.14 0.65
N ARG A 415 6.82 -12.25 1.33
CA ARG A 415 6.36 -10.92 0.85
C ARG A 415 5.95 -10.05 2.06
N TRP A 416 6.84 -9.99 3.06
CA TRP A 416 6.56 -9.26 4.30
C TRP A 416 6.28 -7.78 4.00
N GLY A 417 5.07 -7.33 4.33
CA GLY A 417 4.70 -5.93 4.28
C GLY A 417 5.23 -5.18 5.49
N ASP A 418 5.49 -3.88 5.33
CA ASP A 418 5.77 -2.99 6.46
C ASP A 418 4.60 -2.94 7.47
N ALA A 419 3.38 -3.09 6.98
CA ALA A 419 2.18 -3.03 7.81
C ALA A 419 2.13 -4.09 8.94
N PRO A 420 2.27 -5.40 8.67
CA PRO A 420 2.40 -6.39 9.73
C PRO A 420 3.71 -6.26 10.53
N VAL A 421 4.83 -5.82 9.93
CA VAL A 421 6.10 -5.60 10.65
C VAL A 421 5.95 -4.53 11.73
N HIS A 422 5.44 -3.35 11.35
CA HIS A 422 5.14 -2.23 12.26
C HIS A 422 4.18 -2.68 13.36
N SER A 423 3.10 -3.37 12.98
CA SER A 423 2.05 -3.78 13.91
C SER A 423 2.56 -4.75 14.98
N ILE A 424 3.38 -5.73 14.60
CA ILE A 424 3.98 -6.67 15.55
C ILE A 424 4.92 -5.92 16.51
N ALA A 425 5.79 -5.04 16.01
CA ALA A 425 6.70 -4.26 16.85
C ALA A 425 5.93 -3.38 17.85
N ILE A 426 4.98 -2.58 17.35
CA ILE A 426 4.11 -1.73 18.16
C ILE A 426 3.39 -2.54 19.25
N SER A 427 2.87 -3.72 18.91
CA SER A 427 2.14 -4.56 19.86
C SER A 427 3.00 -5.01 21.06
N ARG A 428 4.32 -5.12 20.88
CA ARG A 428 5.26 -5.52 21.94
C ARG A 428 5.91 -4.35 22.66
N MET A 429 6.11 -3.24 21.96
CA MET A 429 6.86 -2.08 22.45
C MET A 429 5.97 -1.00 23.07
N LEU A 430 4.69 -0.92 22.72
CA LEU A 430 3.79 0.13 23.18
C LEU A 430 2.66 -0.41 24.06
N SER A 431 2.22 0.40 25.01
CA SER A 431 0.98 0.16 25.77
C SER A 431 -0.25 0.73 25.08
N ALA A 432 -1.44 0.30 25.50
CA ALA A 432 -2.72 0.68 24.91
C ALA A 432 -2.94 2.20 24.79
N ASN A 433 -2.50 2.98 25.79
CA ASN A 433 -2.64 4.43 25.82
C ASN A 433 -1.65 5.18 24.91
N GLN A 434 -0.64 4.49 24.37
CA GLN A 434 0.32 5.06 23.41
C GLN A 434 -0.10 4.82 21.95
N ILE A 435 -1.24 4.15 21.72
CA ILE A 435 -1.78 3.88 20.39
C ILE A 435 -3.18 4.49 20.28
N HIS A 436 -3.52 5.12 19.17
CA HIS A 436 -4.83 5.75 18.98
C HIS A 436 -5.52 5.34 17.68
N ALA A 437 -6.80 4.97 17.79
CA ALA A 437 -7.66 4.75 16.63
C ALA A 437 -8.43 6.04 16.31
N PHE A 438 -8.05 6.70 15.21
CA PHE A 438 -8.76 7.87 14.68
C PHE A 438 -10.08 7.43 14.06
N GLN A 439 -11.15 7.46 14.85
CA GLN A 439 -12.52 7.23 14.39
C GLN A 439 -13.13 8.47 13.72
N ASP A 440 -12.49 9.63 13.88
CA ASP A 440 -12.94 10.95 13.49
C ASP A 440 -12.26 11.47 12.20
N ILE A 441 -11.28 10.73 11.66
CA ILE A 441 -10.65 10.99 10.37
C ILE A 441 -11.21 10.00 9.35
N SER A 442 -12.01 10.49 8.40
CA SER A 442 -12.44 9.66 7.28
C SER A 442 -11.30 9.49 6.29
N TYR A 443 -11.02 8.25 5.96
CA TYR A 443 -9.93 7.85 5.11
C TYR A 443 -10.34 6.65 4.26
N GLN A 444 -10.02 6.70 2.97
CA GLN A 444 -10.24 5.58 2.05
C GLN A 444 -8.96 5.35 1.23
N HIS A 445 -8.60 4.09 1.10
CA HIS A 445 -7.62 3.59 0.14
C HIS A 445 -8.18 2.27 -0.41
N THR A 446 -8.10 2.06 -1.71
CA THR A 446 -8.76 0.94 -2.43
C THR A 446 -10.22 0.69 -1.97
N GLU A 447 -10.59 -0.53 -1.58
CA GLU A 447 -11.92 -0.89 -1.09
C GLU A 447 -12.18 -0.54 0.39
N ALA A 448 -11.15 -0.28 1.20
CA ALA A 448 -11.33 -0.09 2.63
C ALA A 448 -11.55 1.39 2.96
N THR A 449 -12.65 1.68 3.64
CA THR A 449 -13.09 3.05 3.96
C THR A 449 -13.37 3.19 5.45
N SER A 450 -12.72 4.12 6.13
CA SER A 450 -13.13 4.59 7.46
C SER A 450 -14.05 5.81 7.32
N CYS A 451 -15.19 5.78 7.99
CA CYS A 451 -16.18 6.85 7.98
C CYS A 451 -16.78 7.04 9.39
N PRO A 452 -16.66 8.25 10.00
CA PRO A 452 -17.10 8.49 11.38
C PRO A 452 -18.56 8.10 11.65
N PRO A 453 -18.84 7.07 12.46
CA PRO A 453 -20.19 6.58 12.75
C PRO A 453 -20.84 7.38 13.89
N ASP A 454 -20.90 8.71 13.72
CA ASP A 454 -21.54 9.68 14.62
C ASP A 454 -22.29 10.71 13.78
N ASP A 455 -23.60 10.82 13.97
CA ASP A 455 -24.44 11.67 13.14
C ASP A 455 -24.15 13.16 13.26
N ASP A 456 -23.73 13.61 14.45
CA ASP A 456 -23.49 15.01 14.72
C ASP A 456 -22.07 15.40 14.29
N TYR A 457 -21.09 14.54 14.56
CA TYR A 457 -19.73 14.71 14.05
C TYR A 457 -19.72 14.73 12.52
N TRP A 458 -20.37 13.76 11.87
CA TRP A 458 -20.39 13.63 10.41
C TRP A 458 -20.91 14.91 9.72
N LYS A 459 -21.97 15.52 10.27
CA LYS A 459 -22.51 16.80 9.75
C LYS A 459 -21.56 17.95 10.01
N ARG A 460 -21.04 18.07 11.23
CA ARG A 460 -20.14 19.16 11.63
C ARG A 460 -18.82 19.14 10.85
N ALA A 461 -18.28 17.95 10.60
CA ALA A 461 -17.09 17.70 9.80
C ALA A 461 -17.38 17.68 8.29
N LYS A 462 -18.60 17.99 7.84
CA LYS A 462 -18.98 18.05 6.42
C LYS A 462 -18.53 16.81 5.63
N CYS A 463 -18.76 15.66 6.24
CA CYS A 463 -18.39 14.39 5.66
C CYS A 463 -19.18 14.10 4.38
N THR A 464 -18.56 13.39 3.44
CA THR A 464 -19.19 12.90 2.21
C THR A 464 -19.21 11.38 2.10
N CYS A 465 -18.62 10.68 3.08
CA CYS A 465 -18.58 9.22 3.15
C CYS A 465 -19.93 8.64 3.58
N ASN A 466 -20.21 7.40 3.15
CA ASN A 466 -21.34 6.62 3.66
C ASN A 466 -20.91 5.87 4.93
N ARG A 467 -21.57 6.16 6.06
CA ARG A 467 -21.28 5.52 7.36
C ARG A 467 -21.59 4.02 7.39
N GLU A 468 -22.48 3.55 6.54
CA GLU A 468 -22.73 2.10 6.40
C GLU A 468 -21.55 1.39 5.71
N ASN A 469 -20.71 2.13 4.98
CA ASN A 469 -19.51 1.60 4.35
C ASN A 469 -18.28 1.64 5.27
N ASP A 470 -18.39 2.22 6.48
CA ASP A 470 -17.28 2.25 7.45
C ASP A 470 -16.70 0.83 7.65
N TRP A 471 -15.38 0.71 7.66
CA TRP A 471 -14.67 -0.56 7.66
C TRP A 471 -15.07 -1.46 8.83
N THR A 472 -15.28 -0.86 10.00
CA THR A 472 -15.66 -1.58 11.21
C THR A 472 -17.11 -2.08 11.14
N VAL A 473 -17.95 -1.44 10.32
CA VAL A 473 -19.36 -1.78 10.08
C VAL A 473 -19.50 -2.77 8.93
N SER A 474 -18.80 -2.56 7.81
CA SER A 474 -19.04 -3.27 6.55
C SER A 474 -18.17 -4.53 6.36
N SER A 475 -16.95 -4.55 6.89
CA SER A 475 -15.97 -5.60 6.57
C SER A 475 -15.96 -6.72 7.59
N ARG A 476 -15.74 -7.97 7.17
CA ARG A 476 -15.43 -9.09 8.07
C ARG A 476 -13.93 -9.26 8.34
N MET A 477 -13.11 -8.54 7.58
CA MET A 477 -11.66 -8.53 7.76
C MET A 477 -11.22 -7.43 8.74
N ASP A 478 -12.17 -6.76 9.40
CA ASP A 478 -11.87 -5.64 10.29
C ASP A 478 -11.14 -6.11 11.57
N CYS A 479 -10.07 -5.40 11.91
CA CYS A 479 -9.34 -5.57 13.16
C CYS A 479 -9.47 -4.35 14.09
N ASN A 480 -10.07 -3.25 13.62
CA ASN A 480 -10.37 -2.08 14.43
C ASN A 480 -11.20 -2.43 15.67
N ARG A 481 -12.24 -3.26 15.52
CA ARG A 481 -13.11 -3.65 16.64
C ARG A 481 -12.34 -4.39 17.73
N ARG A 482 -11.43 -5.28 17.30
CA ARG A 482 -10.52 -5.97 18.21
C ARG A 482 -9.61 -4.97 18.93
N PHE A 483 -8.99 -4.04 18.21
CA PHE A 483 -8.14 -3.02 18.82
C PHE A 483 -8.91 -2.18 19.86
N LEU A 484 -10.09 -1.68 19.52
CA LEU A 484 -10.93 -0.88 20.42
C LEU A 484 -11.27 -1.67 21.69
N LYS A 485 -11.63 -2.95 21.56
CA LYS A 485 -11.89 -3.85 22.70
C LYS A 485 -10.67 -4.03 23.59
N MET A 486 -9.51 -4.33 23.00
CA MET A 486 -8.29 -4.64 23.75
C MET A 486 -7.65 -3.39 24.37
N SER A 487 -7.76 -2.24 23.72
CA SER A 487 -7.22 -0.96 24.20
C SER A 487 -8.14 -0.27 25.22
N GLY A 488 -9.43 -0.64 25.26
CA GLY A 488 -10.44 0.03 26.07
C GLY A 488 -10.85 1.41 25.54
N GLN A 489 -10.48 1.76 24.30
CA GLN A 489 -10.90 3.02 23.68
C GLN A 489 -12.40 3.02 23.39
N SER A 490 -13.07 4.11 23.77
CA SER A 490 -14.50 4.28 23.53
C SER A 490 -14.81 4.42 22.05
N VAL A 491 -15.94 3.87 21.64
CA VAL A 491 -16.51 4.07 20.30
C VAL A 491 -17.22 5.42 20.19
N MET A 492 -17.40 5.93 18.97
CA MET A 492 -18.20 7.15 18.75
C MET A 492 -19.70 6.95 19.10
N LYS A 493 -20.43 8.05 19.30
CA LYS A 493 -21.77 8.08 19.90
C LYS A 493 -22.78 7.13 19.23
N ASP A 494 -22.85 7.14 17.90
CA ASP A 494 -23.83 6.39 17.14
C ASP A 494 -23.27 5.08 16.56
N TYR A 495 -22.11 4.62 17.05
CA TYR A 495 -21.44 3.42 16.56
C TYR A 495 -22.35 2.18 16.54
N HIS A 496 -22.98 1.90 17.68
CA HIS A 496 -23.86 0.74 17.86
C HIS A 496 -25.13 0.80 16.99
N LYS A 497 -25.60 2.00 16.64
CA LYS A 497 -26.70 2.17 15.67
C LYS A 497 -26.28 1.60 14.31
N TYR A 498 -25.08 1.90 13.83
CA TYR A 498 -24.60 1.43 12.53
C TYR A 498 -24.26 -0.08 12.53
N LEU A 499 -23.69 -0.62 13.62
CA LEU A 499 -23.51 -2.06 13.76
C LEU A 499 -24.84 -2.83 13.66
N LYS A 500 -25.87 -2.34 14.36
CA LYS A 500 -27.21 -2.94 14.32
C LYS A 500 -27.83 -2.89 12.94
N LEU A 501 -27.69 -1.76 12.22
CA LEU A 501 -28.16 -1.63 10.83
C LEU A 501 -27.47 -2.62 9.89
N ALA A 502 -26.18 -2.89 10.12
CA ALA A 502 -25.40 -3.89 9.38
C ALA A 502 -25.62 -5.34 9.85
N GLY A 503 -26.45 -5.58 10.87
CA GLY A 503 -26.70 -6.91 11.42
C GLY A 503 -25.49 -7.53 12.15
N LYS A 504 -24.57 -6.70 12.65
CA LYS A 504 -23.42 -7.15 13.47
C LYS A 504 -23.73 -7.04 14.97
N GLU A 505 -23.24 -8.00 15.75
CA GLU A 505 -23.30 -7.98 17.22
C GLU A 505 -22.31 -6.97 17.82
N ASP A 506 -22.55 -6.52 19.05
CA ASP A 506 -21.77 -5.48 19.72
C ASP A 506 -20.38 -5.96 20.17
N ILE A 507 -19.42 -5.03 20.24
CA ILE A 507 -18.03 -5.32 20.71
C ILE A 507 -18.00 -5.77 22.19
N ASN A 508 -19.05 -5.43 22.94
CA ASN A 508 -19.17 -5.63 24.39
C ASN A 508 -20.10 -6.79 24.80
N SER A 509 -20.62 -7.58 23.84
CA SER A 509 -21.28 -8.86 24.15
C SER A 509 -20.29 -10.01 24.28
#